data_AF-A0A8H5QC19-F1
#
_entry.id   AF-A0A8H5QC19-F1
#
_cell.length_a   1.000
_cell.length_b   1.000
_cell.length_c   1.000
_cell.angle_alpha   90.00
_cell.angle_beta   90.00
_cell.angle_gamma   90.00
#
_symmetry.space_group_name_H-M   'P 1'
#
loop_
_entity.id
_entity.type
_entity.pdbx_description
1 polymer ?
#
loop_
_entity_poly.entity_id
_entity_poly.type
_entity_poly.pdbx_seq_one_letter_code
_entity_poly.pdbx_strand_id
1 'polypeptide(L)'
;MENRRSTVSTFFPNTIEEFESNPSSYLRFRQQLEQKLAHSFKGLWAESKAAEEFTQTAKQHMIRKIEDPNALEALLPTDYKAGCRRFTPADMYMEALNQSNVELISTPIKLVEGDTIITSDGKRRTYDIIVCGTGFEPYTPRFPIKGRGAADLSELWSMDGGYESYLAATVAGFPNFFVFNPPMCPVNGSAYPGIERASDYIIRVIDRLQTDCLKSVCVKQSAQDAFNQWAQSRMHEMVWTGPCSSWYKLSNGKVIVPWPGTMLHYYDATKIVRWEDYDMEFEDKKQKFASFGNGITVEGFNPENIPWIYTT
;
A
#
# COMPACT_ATOMS: atom_id res chain seq x y z
N MET A 1 -29.21 -8.86 29.35
CA MET A 1 -28.56 -8.55 28.06
C MET A 1 -27.50 -7.49 28.31
N GLU A 2 -26.49 -7.84 29.10
CA GLU A 2 -25.48 -6.93 29.63
C GLU A 2 -24.11 -7.27 29.05
N ASN A 3 -23.37 -6.23 28.65
CA ASN A 3 -21.93 -6.19 28.47
C ASN A 3 -21.26 -7.27 27.60
N ARG A 4 -21.56 -7.27 26.30
CA ARG A 4 -20.60 -7.72 25.27
C ARG A 4 -20.36 -6.60 24.25
N ARG A 5 -19.71 -5.52 24.68
CA ARG A 5 -18.99 -4.62 23.76
C ARG A 5 -17.52 -5.03 23.81
N SER A 6 -17.14 -5.92 22.91
CA SER A 6 -15.75 -6.32 22.70
C SER A 6 -14.97 -5.25 21.95
N THR A 7 -13.68 -5.23 22.22
CA THR A 7 -12.63 -4.29 21.82
C THR A 7 -12.35 -4.29 20.32
N VAL A 8 -13.14 -3.56 19.53
CA VAL A 8 -12.70 -3.06 18.21
C VAL A 8 -12.19 -1.65 18.39
N SER A 9 -10.99 -1.48 18.97
CA SER A 9 -10.35 -0.17 19.27
C SER A 9 -11.33 1.00 19.47
N THR A 10 -12.38 0.80 20.25
CA THR A 10 -13.34 1.85 20.55
C THR A 10 -12.62 2.64 21.61
N PHE A 11 -12.07 3.79 21.22
CA PHE A 11 -11.61 4.77 22.17
C PHE A 11 -12.73 4.96 23.20
N PHE A 12 -12.39 4.86 24.48
CA PHE A 12 -13.36 5.12 25.53
C PHE A 12 -13.85 6.57 25.37
N PRO A 13 -15.11 6.89 25.72
CA PRO A 13 -15.65 8.24 25.57
C PRO A 13 -14.71 9.32 26.13
N ASN A 14 -14.09 9.05 27.28
CA ASN A 14 -13.12 9.96 27.90
C ASN A 14 -11.86 10.21 27.03
N THR A 15 -11.41 9.22 26.26
CA THR A 15 -10.28 9.38 25.34
C THR A 15 -10.66 10.21 24.11
N ILE A 16 -11.90 10.07 23.62
CA ILE A 16 -12.42 10.90 22.53
C ILE A 16 -12.51 12.35 23.00
N GLU A 17 -13.12 12.58 24.16
CA GLU A 17 -13.22 13.92 24.77
C GLU A 17 -11.83 14.55 25.00
N GLU A 18 -10.84 13.76 25.45
CA GLU A 18 -9.47 14.24 25.59
C GLU A 18 -8.84 14.62 24.23
N PHE A 19 -9.07 13.84 23.18
CA PHE A 19 -8.56 14.17 21.85
C PHE A 19 -9.23 15.41 21.25
N GLU A 20 -10.52 15.60 21.50
CA GLU A 20 -11.28 16.76 21.03
C GLU A 20 -10.90 18.05 21.78
N SER A 21 -10.67 17.95 23.10
CA SER A 21 -10.37 19.10 23.96
C SER A 21 -8.89 19.44 24.07
N ASN A 22 -7.98 18.51 23.74
CA ASN A 22 -6.54 18.70 23.87
C ASN A 22 -5.77 18.24 22.61
N PRO A 23 -5.56 19.15 21.64
CA PRO A 23 -4.84 18.85 20.40
C PRO A 23 -3.43 18.27 20.60
N SER A 24 -2.73 18.68 21.67
CA SER A 24 -1.40 18.16 22.01
C SER A 24 -1.44 16.70 22.48
N SER A 25 -2.54 16.26 23.12
CA SER A 25 -2.72 14.86 23.49
C SER A 25 -2.92 13.98 22.25
N TYR A 26 -3.80 14.40 21.34
CA TYR A 26 -4.03 13.70 20.08
C TYR A 26 -2.78 13.65 19.20
N LEU A 27 -2.01 14.75 19.11
CA LEU A 27 -0.73 14.77 18.39
C LEU A 27 0.26 13.77 18.95
N ARG A 28 0.44 13.72 20.28
CA ARG A 28 1.31 12.73 20.93
C ARG A 28 0.87 11.30 20.65
N PHE A 29 -0.44 11.04 20.70
CA PHE A 29 -0.99 9.73 20.35
C PHE A 29 -0.63 9.31 18.92
N ARG A 30 -0.84 10.21 17.93
CA ARG A 30 -0.48 9.96 16.53
C ARG A 30 1.02 9.72 16.35
N GLN A 31 1.86 10.53 17.00
CA GLN A 31 3.31 10.34 16.96
C GLN A 31 3.74 8.98 17.50
N GLN A 32 3.17 8.55 18.63
CA GLN A 32 3.46 7.24 19.20
C GLN A 32 2.99 6.09 18.29
N LEU A 33 1.87 6.26 17.60
CA LEU A 33 1.38 5.27 16.63
C LEU A 33 2.37 5.13 15.46
N GLU A 34 2.80 6.23 14.86
CA GLU A 34 3.76 6.21 13.75
C GLU A 34 5.13 5.68 14.18
N GLN A 35 5.61 6.04 15.38
CA GLN A 35 6.84 5.49 15.95
C GLN A 35 6.76 3.97 16.13
N LYS A 36 5.62 3.46 16.62
CA LYS A 36 5.39 2.01 16.76
C LYS A 36 5.39 1.33 15.40
N LEU A 37 4.68 1.86 14.41
CA LEU A 37 4.63 1.30 13.05
C LEU A 37 6.03 1.25 12.41
N ALA A 38 6.78 2.35 12.47
CA ALA A 38 8.14 2.41 11.97
C ALA A 38 9.07 1.43 12.70
N HIS A 39 8.94 1.33 14.04
CA HIS A 39 9.70 0.37 14.83
C HIS A 39 9.35 -1.09 14.48
N SER A 40 8.07 -1.40 14.28
CA SER A 40 7.58 -2.73 13.90
C SER A 40 8.04 -3.17 12.52
N PHE A 41 8.45 -2.25 11.64
CA PHE A 41 8.96 -2.57 10.31
C PHE A 41 10.14 -3.54 10.36
N LYS A 42 10.98 -3.51 11.42
CA LYS A 42 12.06 -4.47 11.63
C LYS A 42 11.58 -5.93 11.65
N GLY A 43 10.33 -6.18 12.09
CA GLY A 43 9.72 -7.51 12.09
C GLY A 43 9.35 -8.03 10.71
N LEU A 44 9.52 -7.21 9.66
CA LEU A 44 9.32 -7.61 8.27
C LEU A 44 10.62 -8.01 7.57
N TRP A 45 11.79 -7.84 8.19
CA TRP A 45 13.02 -8.47 7.71
C TRP A 45 13.03 -9.93 8.11
N ALA A 46 12.99 -10.81 7.10
CA ALA A 46 12.83 -12.25 7.27
C ALA A 46 13.81 -12.82 8.29
N GLU A 47 15.10 -12.54 8.14
CA GLU A 47 16.16 -13.14 8.99
C GLU A 47 16.46 -12.36 10.27
N SER A 48 15.61 -11.39 10.62
CA SER A 48 15.77 -10.64 11.87
C SER A 48 15.23 -11.40 13.08
N LYS A 49 15.86 -11.21 14.24
CA LYS A 49 15.33 -11.68 15.53
C LYS A 49 13.91 -11.16 15.79
N ALA A 50 13.62 -9.93 15.36
CA ALA A 50 12.32 -9.32 15.55
C ALA A 50 11.21 -9.99 14.73
N ALA A 51 11.51 -10.53 13.55
CA ALA A 51 10.54 -11.31 12.77
C ALA A 51 10.20 -12.63 13.46
N GLU A 52 11.20 -13.27 14.08
CA GLU A 52 10.98 -14.48 14.88
C GLU A 52 10.14 -14.18 16.13
N GLU A 53 10.51 -13.16 16.90
CA GLU A 53 9.77 -12.71 18.08
C GLU A 53 8.32 -12.33 17.71
N PHE A 54 8.13 -11.64 16.59
CA PHE A 54 6.79 -11.27 16.10
C PHE A 54 5.97 -12.50 15.70
N THR A 55 6.58 -13.44 14.97
CA THR A 55 5.94 -14.71 14.57
C THR A 55 5.53 -15.52 15.79
N GLN A 56 6.41 -15.67 16.77
CA GLN A 56 6.13 -16.43 17.97
C GLN A 56 5.05 -15.78 18.83
N THR A 57 5.06 -14.45 18.96
CA THR A 57 4.01 -13.71 19.66
C THR A 57 2.65 -13.92 18.99
N ALA A 58 2.59 -13.83 17.66
CA ALA A 58 1.36 -14.08 16.91
C ALA A 58 0.84 -15.51 17.09
N LYS A 59 1.72 -16.52 16.99
CA LYS A 59 1.37 -17.92 17.21
C LYS A 59 0.84 -18.17 18.63
N GLN A 60 1.53 -17.65 19.65
CA GLN A 60 1.09 -17.77 21.03
C GLN A 60 -0.27 -17.11 21.27
N HIS A 61 -0.52 -15.97 20.63
CA HIS A 61 -1.83 -15.31 20.69
C HIS A 61 -2.94 -16.17 20.08
N MET A 62 -2.70 -16.76 18.91
CA MET A 62 -3.63 -17.70 18.27
C MET A 62 -3.90 -18.94 19.14
N ILE A 63 -2.85 -19.57 19.68
CA ILE A 63 -2.96 -20.75 20.56
C ILE A 63 -3.79 -20.44 21.82
N ARG A 64 -3.70 -19.21 22.36
CA ARG A 64 -4.50 -18.81 23.53
C ARG A 64 -5.95 -18.49 23.21
N LYS A 65 -6.25 -18.07 21.98
CA LYS A 65 -7.57 -17.57 21.57
C LYS A 65 -8.44 -18.63 20.89
N ILE A 66 -7.84 -19.61 20.22
CA ILE A 66 -8.56 -20.67 19.51
C ILE A 66 -8.56 -21.93 20.40
N GLU A 67 -9.73 -22.27 20.91
CA GLU A 67 -9.92 -23.43 21.81
C GLU A 67 -10.19 -24.72 21.04
N ASP A 68 -10.83 -24.65 19.88
CA ASP A 68 -11.07 -25.81 19.01
C ASP A 68 -9.73 -26.32 18.41
N PRO A 69 -9.28 -27.55 18.75
CA PRO A 69 -8.03 -28.10 18.24
C PRO A 69 -8.00 -28.23 16.71
N ASN A 70 -9.13 -28.55 16.07
CA ASN A 70 -9.20 -28.69 14.61
C ASN A 70 -9.05 -27.33 13.93
N ALA A 71 -9.67 -26.30 14.49
CA ALA A 71 -9.53 -24.93 14.00
C ALA A 71 -8.10 -24.41 14.19
N LEU A 72 -7.49 -24.70 15.34
CA LEU A 72 -6.11 -24.31 15.62
C LEU A 72 -5.13 -25.00 14.66
N GLU A 73 -5.27 -26.31 14.44
CA GLU A 73 -4.43 -27.05 13.48
C GLU A 73 -4.57 -26.50 12.06
N ALA A 74 -5.78 -26.17 11.62
CA ALA A 74 -6.04 -25.66 10.28
C ALA A 74 -5.53 -24.23 10.06
N LEU A 75 -5.55 -23.38 11.09
CA LEU A 75 -5.28 -21.95 10.97
C LEU A 75 -3.88 -21.53 11.40
N LEU A 76 -3.24 -22.27 12.32
CA LEU A 76 -1.93 -21.90 12.85
C LEU A 76 -0.85 -22.04 11.77
N PRO A 77 -0.18 -20.95 11.36
CA PRO A 77 0.84 -21.03 10.31
C PRO A 77 2.05 -21.87 10.74
N THR A 78 2.53 -22.75 9.87
CA THR A 78 3.67 -23.63 10.14
C THR A 78 4.90 -23.31 9.31
N ASP A 79 4.71 -22.74 8.12
CA ASP A 79 5.72 -22.63 7.06
C ASP A 79 6.13 -21.20 6.71
N TYR A 80 5.46 -20.18 7.25
CA TYR A 80 5.81 -18.76 7.00
C TYR A 80 5.81 -17.90 8.27
N LYS A 81 6.56 -16.78 8.19
CA LYS A 81 6.70 -15.78 9.25
C LYS A 81 5.52 -14.81 9.27
N ALA A 82 5.19 -14.27 10.45
CA ALA A 82 4.19 -13.22 10.58
C ALA A 82 4.58 -11.99 9.74
N GLY A 83 3.59 -11.36 9.09
CA GLY A 83 3.82 -10.25 8.16
C GLY A 83 4.03 -10.67 6.69
N CYS A 84 4.19 -11.97 6.39
CA CYS A 84 4.19 -12.47 5.00
C CYS A 84 2.89 -12.08 4.25
N ARG A 85 1.77 -12.06 4.98
CA ARG A 85 0.49 -11.45 4.57
C ARG A 85 0.28 -10.14 5.33
N ARG A 86 -0.60 -9.28 4.82
CA ARG A 86 -1.04 -8.08 5.56
C ARG A 86 -1.64 -8.49 6.91
N PHE A 87 -1.08 -7.96 7.99
CA PHE A 87 -1.56 -8.27 9.33
C PHE A 87 -2.93 -7.62 9.58
N THR A 88 -3.89 -8.39 10.09
CA THR A 88 -5.26 -7.93 10.35
C THR A 88 -5.65 -8.20 11.80
N PRO A 89 -6.29 -7.25 12.51
CA PRO A 89 -6.91 -7.54 13.80
C PRO A 89 -7.95 -8.65 13.64
N ALA A 90 -7.87 -9.70 14.45
CA ALA A 90 -8.69 -10.90 14.28
C ALA A 90 -9.19 -11.51 15.61
N ASP A 91 -9.13 -10.79 16.72
CA ASP A 91 -9.51 -11.32 18.04
C ASP A 91 -10.95 -11.85 18.04
N MET A 92 -11.89 -11.05 17.50
CA MET A 92 -13.30 -11.47 17.41
C MET A 92 -13.51 -12.65 16.44
N TYR A 93 -12.68 -12.77 15.40
CA TYR A 93 -12.73 -13.92 14.51
C TYR A 93 -12.28 -15.19 15.24
N MET A 94 -11.17 -15.14 15.97
CA MET A 94 -10.68 -16.28 16.75
C MET A 94 -11.66 -16.67 17.87
N GLU A 95 -12.25 -15.69 18.56
CA GLU A 95 -13.26 -15.94 19.61
C GLU A 95 -14.57 -16.53 19.05
N ALA A 96 -14.94 -16.17 17.81
CA ALA A 96 -16.11 -16.73 17.16
C ALA A 96 -15.95 -18.23 16.87
N LEU A 97 -14.73 -18.70 16.57
CA LEU A 97 -14.44 -20.12 16.31
C LEU A 97 -14.75 -21.02 17.52
N ASN A 98 -14.77 -20.47 18.74
CA ASN A 98 -15.06 -21.22 19.96
C ASN A 98 -16.56 -21.32 20.26
N GLN A 99 -17.43 -20.68 19.47
CA GLN A 99 -18.87 -20.70 19.72
C GLN A 99 -19.49 -22.02 19.22
N SER A 100 -20.43 -22.57 19.98
CA SER A 100 -21.11 -23.85 19.67
C SER A 100 -21.88 -23.88 18.34
N ASN A 101 -22.15 -22.71 17.74
CA ASN A 101 -22.88 -22.55 16.49
C ASN A 101 -21.96 -22.19 15.30
N VAL A 102 -20.64 -22.35 15.45
CA VAL A 102 -19.64 -22.07 14.42
C VAL A 102 -18.87 -23.35 14.12
N GLU A 103 -18.68 -23.64 12.84
CA GLU A 103 -17.86 -24.75 12.35
C GLU A 103 -16.84 -24.19 11.35
N LEU A 104 -15.55 -24.49 11.56
CA LEU A 104 -14.52 -24.24 10.56
C LEU A 104 -14.42 -25.44 9.60
N ILE A 105 -14.65 -25.19 8.31
CA ILE A 105 -14.46 -26.19 7.27
C ILE A 105 -13.27 -25.76 6.40
N SER A 106 -12.14 -26.44 6.57
CA SER A 106 -10.91 -26.18 5.80
C SER A 106 -10.78 -27.04 4.54
N THR A 107 -11.70 -27.98 4.32
CA THR A 107 -11.72 -28.84 3.12
C THR A 107 -12.00 -27.99 1.87
N PRO A 108 -11.19 -28.10 0.80
CA PRO A 108 -11.39 -27.34 -0.43
C PRO A 108 -12.80 -27.51 -1.01
N ILE A 109 -13.37 -26.42 -1.51
CA ILE A 109 -14.64 -26.45 -2.23
C ILE A 109 -14.39 -27.06 -3.62
N LYS A 110 -15.19 -28.06 -3.99
CA LYS A 110 -15.19 -28.68 -5.31
C LYS A 110 -16.09 -27.90 -6.28
N LEU A 111 -17.31 -27.59 -5.86
CA LEU A 111 -18.26 -26.78 -6.63
C LEU A 111 -19.40 -26.26 -5.72
N VAL A 112 -20.16 -25.29 -6.24
CA VAL A 112 -21.38 -24.78 -5.62
C VAL A 112 -22.56 -25.07 -6.56
N GLU A 113 -23.61 -25.67 -6.02
CA GLU A 113 -24.86 -26.05 -6.71
C GLU A 113 -26.03 -25.35 -6.03
N GLY A 114 -26.44 -24.18 -6.56
CA GLY A 114 -27.50 -23.38 -5.93
C GLY A 114 -27.10 -22.92 -4.53
N ASP A 115 -27.82 -23.41 -3.52
CA ASP A 115 -27.61 -23.16 -2.09
C ASP A 115 -26.69 -24.18 -1.40
N THR A 116 -26.14 -25.13 -2.17
CA THR A 116 -25.38 -26.26 -1.67
C THR A 116 -23.90 -26.15 -2.03
N ILE A 117 -23.04 -26.20 -1.02
CA ILE A 117 -21.59 -26.26 -1.17
C ILE A 117 -21.14 -27.72 -1.10
N ILE A 118 -20.39 -28.16 -2.10
CA ILE A 118 -19.80 -29.50 -2.16
C ILE A 118 -18.29 -29.39 -1.97
N THR A 119 -17.77 -30.02 -0.92
CA THR A 119 -16.33 -30.08 -0.63
C THR A 119 -15.65 -31.25 -1.35
N SER A 120 -14.32 -31.23 -1.45
CA SER A 120 -13.53 -32.23 -2.20
C SER A 120 -13.62 -33.65 -1.62
N ASP A 121 -14.00 -33.79 -0.34
CA ASP A 121 -14.32 -35.05 0.34
C ASP A 121 -15.72 -35.59 0.00
N GLY A 122 -16.49 -34.89 -0.85
CA GLY A 122 -17.83 -35.28 -1.28
C GLY A 122 -18.96 -34.88 -0.33
N LYS A 123 -18.66 -34.24 0.81
CA LYS A 123 -19.71 -33.75 1.71
C LYS A 123 -20.49 -32.62 1.07
N ARG A 124 -21.82 -32.67 1.22
CA ARG A 124 -22.77 -31.67 0.71
C ARG A 124 -23.39 -30.96 1.90
N ARG A 125 -23.40 -29.63 1.87
CA ARG A 125 -23.98 -28.79 2.92
C ARG A 125 -24.84 -27.70 2.27
N THR A 126 -26.08 -27.60 2.71
CA THR A 126 -27.06 -26.62 2.22
C THR A 126 -27.13 -25.45 3.18
N TYR A 127 -27.20 -24.23 2.66
CA TYR A 127 -27.20 -23.00 3.44
C TYR A 127 -28.29 -22.04 2.99
N ASP A 128 -28.99 -21.40 3.92
CA ASP A 128 -29.96 -20.37 3.59
C ASP A 128 -29.30 -19.12 2.99
N ILE A 129 -28.06 -18.82 3.41
CA ILE A 129 -27.30 -17.64 3.00
C ILE A 129 -25.83 -18.03 2.77
N ILE A 130 -25.26 -17.58 1.66
CA ILE A 130 -23.83 -17.70 1.33
C ILE A 130 -23.22 -16.30 1.25
N VAL A 131 -22.15 -16.04 2.02
CA VAL A 131 -21.40 -14.79 2.01
C VAL A 131 -20.00 -15.02 1.42
N CYS A 132 -19.67 -14.36 0.32
CA CYS A 132 -18.39 -14.53 -0.37
C CYS A 132 -17.30 -13.58 0.17
N GLY A 133 -16.43 -14.10 1.03
CA GLY A 133 -15.21 -13.43 1.49
C GLY A 133 -13.98 -13.70 0.61
N THR A 134 -14.11 -13.66 -0.72
CA THR A 134 -13.14 -14.20 -1.69
C THR A 134 -12.01 -13.25 -2.11
N GLY A 135 -11.83 -12.13 -1.42
CA GLY A 135 -10.79 -11.14 -1.74
C GLY A 135 -11.11 -10.29 -2.97
N PHE A 136 -10.06 -9.87 -3.69
CA PHE A 136 -10.13 -8.96 -4.83
C PHE A 136 -8.97 -9.20 -5.80
N GLU A 137 -9.14 -8.77 -7.06
CA GLU A 137 -8.06 -8.70 -8.05
C GLU A 137 -7.35 -7.34 -7.93
N PRO A 138 -6.06 -7.29 -7.55
CA PRO A 138 -5.33 -6.04 -7.42
C PRO A 138 -5.03 -5.43 -8.80
N TYR A 139 -5.04 -4.10 -8.87
CA TYR A 139 -4.55 -3.29 -10.00
C TYR A 139 -5.25 -3.43 -11.36
N THR A 140 -6.23 -4.32 -11.54
CA THR A 140 -6.98 -4.40 -12.80
C THR A 140 -7.71 -3.06 -13.10
N PRO A 141 -7.40 -2.37 -14.20
CA PRO A 141 -8.09 -1.14 -14.58
C PRO A 141 -9.58 -1.40 -14.85
N ARG A 142 -10.46 -0.48 -14.41
CA ARG A 142 -11.92 -0.60 -14.63
C ARG A 142 -12.34 -0.30 -16.06
N PHE A 143 -11.50 0.38 -16.81
CA PHE A 143 -11.67 0.75 -18.21
C PHE A 143 -10.29 0.72 -18.87
N PRO A 144 -10.21 0.56 -20.21
CA PRO A 144 -8.94 0.58 -20.91
C PRO A 144 -8.18 1.89 -20.67
N ILE A 145 -6.95 1.79 -20.19
CA ILE A 145 -6.04 2.93 -20.04
C ILE A 145 -4.89 2.71 -21.02
N LYS A 146 -4.88 3.50 -22.10
CA LYS A 146 -3.90 3.40 -23.18
C LYS A 146 -2.85 4.49 -23.05
N GLY A 147 -1.59 4.10 -23.18
CA GLY A 147 -0.44 4.98 -23.17
C GLY A 147 0.06 5.30 -24.58
N ARG A 148 1.33 5.69 -24.66
CA ARG A 148 2.04 5.98 -25.91
C ARG A 148 2.32 4.68 -26.68
N GLY A 149 2.09 4.71 -28.00
CA GLY A 149 2.34 3.56 -28.86
C GLY A 149 1.38 2.41 -28.54
N ALA A 150 1.92 1.24 -28.21
CA ALA A 150 1.14 0.05 -27.88
C ALA A 150 0.89 -0.14 -26.37
N ALA A 151 1.30 0.81 -25.53
CA ALA A 151 1.18 0.66 -24.08
C ALA A 151 -0.28 0.54 -23.62
N ASP A 152 -0.57 -0.49 -22.85
CA ASP A 152 -1.86 -0.70 -22.17
C ASP A 152 -1.60 -1.05 -20.70
N LEU A 153 -2.24 -0.31 -19.80
CA LEU A 153 -2.06 -0.51 -18.38
C LEU A 153 -2.60 -1.86 -17.91
N SER A 154 -3.64 -2.42 -18.55
CA SER A 154 -4.12 -3.75 -18.20
C SER A 154 -3.13 -4.85 -18.60
N GLU A 155 -2.33 -4.63 -19.65
CA GLU A 155 -1.27 -5.56 -20.04
C GLU A 155 -0.08 -5.45 -19.09
N LEU A 156 0.34 -4.22 -18.73
CA LEU A 156 1.45 -3.99 -17.81
C LEU A 156 1.16 -4.39 -16.35
N TRP A 157 -0.08 -4.22 -15.91
CA TRP A 157 -0.57 -4.67 -14.60
C TRP A 157 -1.30 -6.00 -14.73
N SER A 158 -0.67 -6.92 -15.44
CA SER A 158 -1.04 -8.33 -15.53
C SER A 158 0.11 -9.22 -15.05
N MET A 159 -0.19 -10.51 -14.87
CA MET A 159 0.80 -11.54 -14.54
C MET A 159 2.04 -11.50 -15.44
N ASP A 160 1.85 -11.21 -16.73
CA ASP A 160 2.92 -11.17 -17.72
C ASP A 160 3.58 -9.78 -17.83
N GLY A 161 2.88 -8.71 -17.43
CA GLY A 161 3.36 -7.33 -17.49
C GLY A 161 4.22 -6.89 -16.31
N GLY A 162 4.24 -7.67 -15.24
CA GLY A 162 5.17 -7.50 -14.13
C GLY A 162 4.74 -6.52 -13.04
N TYR A 163 3.59 -5.83 -13.17
CA TYR A 163 3.02 -4.92 -12.17
C TYR A 163 4.03 -3.91 -11.64
N GLU A 164 4.40 -2.96 -12.49
CA GLU A 164 5.42 -1.98 -12.15
C GLU A 164 4.88 -0.54 -12.19
N SER A 165 5.47 0.29 -11.35
CA SER A 165 5.32 1.74 -11.36
C SER A 165 6.64 2.39 -10.98
N TYR A 166 6.75 3.70 -11.18
CA TYR A 166 7.88 4.48 -10.70
C TYR A 166 7.48 5.33 -9.49
N LEU A 167 8.20 5.16 -8.38
CA LEU A 167 8.01 5.85 -7.09
C LEU A 167 6.56 5.85 -6.58
N ALA A 168 5.80 4.81 -6.93
CA ALA A 168 4.38 4.66 -6.58
C ALA A 168 3.50 5.85 -7.00
N ALA A 169 3.83 6.54 -8.10
CA ALA A 169 3.13 7.74 -8.55
C ALA A 169 2.91 7.83 -10.07
N THR A 170 3.82 7.29 -10.88
CA THR A 170 3.79 7.39 -12.35
C THR A 170 4.11 6.05 -13.01
N VAL A 171 3.79 5.91 -14.29
CA VAL A 171 4.05 4.69 -15.08
C VAL A 171 4.68 5.05 -16.42
N ALA A 172 5.78 4.39 -16.77
CA ALA A 172 6.47 4.59 -18.03
C ALA A 172 5.55 4.28 -19.21
N GLY A 173 5.61 5.11 -20.25
CA GLY A 173 4.72 4.99 -21.41
C GLY A 173 3.34 5.63 -21.22
N PHE A 174 3.01 6.21 -20.07
CA PHE A 174 1.75 6.93 -19.83
C PHE A 174 2.01 8.41 -19.52
N PRO A 175 2.13 9.27 -20.54
CA PRO A 175 2.35 10.70 -20.33
C PRO A 175 1.20 11.34 -19.55
N ASN A 176 1.54 12.22 -18.61
CA ASN A 176 0.59 12.94 -17.74
C ASN A 176 -0.36 12.03 -16.93
N PHE A 177 -0.04 10.74 -16.79
CA PHE A 177 -0.78 9.81 -15.97
C PHE A 177 -0.16 9.72 -14.58
N PHE A 178 -0.97 10.06 -13.58
CA PHE A 178 -0.61 10.00 -12.17
C PHE A 178 -1.59 9.09 -11.45
N VAL A 179 -1.09 8.25 -10.55
CA VAL A 179 -1.90 7.23 -9.90
C VAL A 179 -1.50 7.04 -8.44
N PHE A 180 -2.51 6.85 -7.59
CA PHE A 180 -2.33 6.56 -6.17
C PHE A 180 -2.36 5.07 -5.90
N ASN A 181 -1.48 4.63 -5.00
CA ASN A 181 -1.31 3.23 -4.65
C ASN A 181 -1.19 2.27 -5.85
N PRO A 182 -0.36 2.56 -6.88
CA PRO A 182 -0.03 1.58 -7.91
C PRO A 182 0.85 0.46 -7.32
N PRO A 183 1.33 -0.51 -8.12
CA PRO A 183 2.33 -1.47 -7.64
C PRO A 183 3.56 -0.78 -7.00
N MET A 184 4.20 -1.43 -6.03
CA MET A 184 5.27 -0.88 -5.18
C MET A 184 4.85 0.32 -4.30
N CYS A 185 3.62 0.34 -3.78
CA CYS A 185 3.10 1.44 -2.95
C CYS A 185 3.41 1.31 -1.45
N PRO A 186 3.52 2.44 -0.73
CA PRO A 186 3.84 2.45 0.69
C PRO A 186 2.61 2.12 1.56
N VAL A 187 2.31 0.83 1.68
CA VAL A 187 1.16 0.29 2.44
C VAL A 187 1.58 -0.53 3.67
N ASN A 188 2.79 -0.29 4.18
CA ASN A 188 3.38 -0.97 5.34
C ASN A 188 2.81 -0.45 6.69
N GLY A 189 1.50 -0.27 6.74
CA GLY A 189 0.76 0.40 7.81
C GLY A 189 -0.50 1.07 7.25
N SER A 190 -0.72 2.31 7.67
CA SER A 190 -1.74 3.19 7.06
C SER A 190 -1.33 3.56 5.64
N ALA A 191 -2.28 3.52 4.69
CA ALA A 191 -2.05 4.00 3.33
C ALA A 191 -2.12 5.54 3.23
N TYR A 192 -2.73 6.21 4.21
CA TYR A 192 -2.98 7.66 4.15
C TYR A 192 -1.72 8.50 4.00
N PRO A 193 -0.65 8.34 4.82
CA PRO A 193 0.56 9.14 4.66
C PRO A 193 1.24 8.90 3.30
N GLY A 194 1.07 7.71 2.73
CA GLY A 194 1.56 7.37 1.40
C GLY A 194 0.83 8.14 0.30
N ILE A 195 -0.50 8.19 0.38
CA ILE A 195 -1.35 8.95 -0.54
C ILE A 195 -1.06 10.45 -0.42
N GLU A 196 -0.97 10.99 0.79
CA GLU A 196 -0.62 12.40 1.03
C GLU A 196 0.74 12.72 0.41
N ARG A 197 1.76 11.89 0.65
CA ARG A 197 3.08 12.12 0.10
C ARG A 197 3.14 11.97 -1.43
N ALA A 198 2.45 10.99 -1.98
CA ALA A 198 2.32 10.85 -3.43
C ALA A 198 1.61 12.08 -4.03
N SER A 199 0.63 12.64 -3.34
CA SER A 199 -0.07 13.87 -3.77
C SER A 199 0.89 15.05 -3.84
N ASP A 200 1.70 15.28 -2.81
CA ASP A 200 2.74 16.33 -2.82
C ASP A 200 3.73 16.15 -3.98
N TYR A 201 4.15 14.90 -4.23
CA TYR A 201 5.07 14.59 -5.32
C TYR A 201 4.45 14.89 -6.69
N ILE A 202 3.21 14.43 -6.91
CA ILE A 202 2.46 14.64 -8.15
C ILE A 202 2.19 16.13 -8.38
N ILE A 203 1.80 16.87 -7.34
CA ILE A 203 1.54 18.32 -7.43
C ILE A 203 2.80 19.06 -7.90
N ARG A 204 3.99 18.70 -7.41
CA ARG A 204 5.24 19.32 -7.89
C ARG A 204 5.56 18.98 -9.35
N VAL A 205 5.15 17.81 -9.83
CA VAL A 205 5.26 17.46 -11.26
C VAL A 205 4.30 18.31 -12.10
N ILE A 206 3.06 18.44 -11.65
CA ILE A 206 2.03 19.23 -12.33
C ILE A 206 2.37 20.73 -12.32
N ASP A 207 2.86 21.25 -11.19
CA ASP A 207 3.28 22.65 -11.04
C ASP A 207 4.36 23.01 -12.07
N ARG A 208 5.36 22.13 -12.26
CA ARG A 208 6.34 22.33 -13.32
C ARG A 208 5.72 22.20 -14.71
N LEU A 209 4.82 21.24 -14.92
CA LEU A 209 4.15 21.07 -16.20
C LEU A 209 3.44 22.37 -16.62
N GLN A 210 2.75 23.01 -15.69
CA GLN A 210 2.06 24.28 -15.90
C GLN A 210 3.01 25.47 -16.02
N THR A 211 3.98 25.56 -15.12
CA THR A 211 4.90 26.71 -15.04
C THR A 211 5.85 26.75 -16.24
N ASP A 212 6.42 25.63 -16.67
CA ASP A 212 7.39 25.56 -17.77
C ASP A 212 6.73 25.40 -19.17
N CYS A 213 5.41 25.55 -19.27
CA CYS A 213 4.64 25.35 -20.51
C CYS A 213 4.92 23.98 -21.18
N LEU A 214 4.93 22.92 -20.37
CA LEU A 214 5.08 21.54 -20.86
C LEU A 214 3.71 21.00 -21.28
N LYS A 215 3.67 20.31 -22.42
CA LYS A 215 2.48 19.55 -22.85
C LYS A 215 2.47 18.11 -22.34
N SER A 216 3.65 17.57 -22.02
CA SER A 216 3.79 16.16 -21.62
C SER A 216 4.97 15.96 -20.69
N VAL A 217 4.73 15.23 -19.61
CA VAL A 217 5.74 14.67 -18.71
C VAL A 217 5.49 13.16 -18.61
N CYS A 218 6.50 12.35 -18.93
CA CYS A 218 6.42 10.90 -18.86
C CYS A 218 7.70 10.36 -18.22
N VAL A 219 7.59 9.46 -17.24
CA VAL A 219 8.78 8.79 -16.71
C VAL A 219 9.40 7.91 -17.80
N LYS A 220 10.74 7.88 -17.84
CA LYS A 220 11.51 7.03 -18.75
C LYS A 220 11.39 5.56 -18.34
N GLN A 221 11.31 4.67 -19.33
CA GLN A 221 11.30 3.22 -19.06
C GLN A 221 12.53 2.80 -18.24
N SER A 222 13.72 3.29 -18.60
CA SER A 222 14.96 2.98 -17.89
C SER A 222 14.94 3.39 -16.40
N ALA A 223 14.24 4.47 -16.05
CA ALA A 223 14.12 4.92 -14.67
C ALA A 223 13.14 4.03 -13.88
N GLN A 224 12.01 3.65 -14.50
CA GLN A 224 11.09 2.68 -13.92
C GLN A 224 11.78 1.32 -13.71
N ASP A 225 12.49 0.82 -14.71
CA ASP A 225 13.20 -0.46 -14.64
C ASP A 225 14.25 -0.45 -13.53
N ALA A 226 15.06 0.62 -13.45
CA ALA A 226 16.09 0.75 -12.41
C ALA A 226 15.47 0.81 -11.00
N PHE A 227 14.38 1.55 -10.83
CA PHE A 227 13.65 1.60 -9.56
C PHE A 227 13.09 0.22 -9.18
N ASN A 228 12.46 -0.49 -10.12
CA ASN A 228 11.89 -1.81 -9.83
C ASN A 228 12.97 -2.86 -9.60
N GLN A 229 14.09 -2.81 -10.32
CA GLN A 229 15.26 -3.66 -10.07
C GLN A 229 15.79 -3.44 -8.64
N TRP A 230 15.96 -2.18 -8.23
CA TRP A 230 16.34 -1.86 -6.85
C TRP A 230 15.30 -2.37 -5.86
N ALA A 231 14.01 -2.14 -6.10
CA ALA A 231 12.95 -2.55 -5.19
C ALA A 231 12.94 -4.08 -5.01
N GLN A 232 13.00 -4.84 -6.11
CA GLN A 232 13.08 -6.30 -6.08
C GLN A 232 14.36 -6.80 -5.41
N SER A 233 15.49 -6.09 -5.57
CA SER A 233 16.74 -6.45 -4.89
C SER A 233 16.63 -6.42 -3.36
N ARG A 234 15.63 -5.70 -2.81
CA ARG A 234 15.37 -5.65 -1.37
C ARG A 234 14.40 -6.72 -0.89
N MET A 235 13.56 -7.27 -1.78
CA MET A 235 12.44 -8.16 -1.40
C MET A 235 12.91 -9.49 -0.81
N HIS A 236 14.04 -10.02 -1.25
CA HIS A 236 14.58 -11.29 -0.76
C HIS A 236 14.90 -11.28 0.75
N GLU A 237 15.13 -10.09 1.33
CA GLU A 237 15.34 -9.93 2.78
C GLU A 237 14.03 -9.80 3.56
N MET A 238 12.88 -9.72 2.88
CA MET A 238 11.59 -9.41 3.47
C MET A 238 10.72 -10.66 3.62
N VAL A 239 9.92 -10.72 4.69
CA VAL A 239 8.98 -11.82 4.97
C VAL A 239 7.97 -12.05 3.85
N TRP A 240 7.71 -11.06 2.99
CA TRP A 240 6.75 -11.13 1.87
C TRP A 240 7.10 -12.20 0.82
N THR A 241 8.37 -12.61 0.75
CA THR A 241 8.85 -13.68 -0.13
C THR A 241 8.64 -15.08 0.42
N GLY A 242 8.23 -15.23 1.69
CA GLY A 242 7.97 -16.53 2.31
C GLY A 242 6.87 -17.34 1.60
N PRO A 243 6.64 -18.62 1.92
CA PRO A 243 5.76 -19.51 1.15
C PRO A 243 4.25 -19.22 1.31
N CYS A 244 3.86 -18.16 2.02
CA CYS A 244 2.45 -17.82 2.18
C CYS A 244 1.77 -17.43 0.84
N SER A 245 0.55 -17.90 0.61
CA SER A 245 -0.33 -17.32 -0.41
C SER A 245 -0.70 -15.89 -0.02
N SER A 246 -0.45 -14.89 -0.87
CA SER A 246 -0.69 -13.47 -0.58
C SER A 246 -0.86 -12.69 -1.87
N TRP A 247 -1.80 -11.73 -1.89
CA TRP A 247 -1.96 -10.78 -2.99
C TRP A 247 -0.77 -9.81 -3.14
N TYR A 248 0.20 -9.85 -2.21
CA TYR A 248 1.44 -9.08 -2.30
C TYR A 248 2.39 -9.57 -3.39
N LYS A 249 2.25 -10.81 -3.86
CA LYS A 249 3.20 -11.42 -4.80
C LYS A 249 2.51 -12.25 -5.87
N LEU A 250 3.18 -12.39 -7.00
CA LEU A 250 2.76 -13.25 -8.09
C LEU A 250 3.08 -14.72 -7.80
N SER A 251 2.51 -15.62 -8.60
CA SER A 251 2.79 -17.06 -8.55
C SER A 251 4.28 -17.41 -8.77
N ASN A 252 5.03 -16.55 -9.47
CA ASN A 252 6.48 -16.70 -9.66
C ASN A 252 7.32 -16.15 -8.48
N GLY A 253 6.69 -15.64 -7.42
CA GLY A 253 7.36 -15.11 -6.23
C GLY A 253 7.71 -13.62 -6.26
N LYS A 254 7.56 -12.92 -7.40
CA LYS A 254 7.80 -11.47 -7.49
C LYS A 254 6.84 -10.72 -6.57
N VAL A 255 7.37 -9.92 -5.64
CA VAL A 255 6.57 -9.06 -4.75
C VAL A 255 6.20 -7.79 -5.52
N ILE A 256 4.91 -7.47 -5.62
CA ILE A 256 4.39 -6.39 -6.48
C ILE A 256 3.73 -5.25 -5.70
N VAL A 257 3.39 -5.47 -4.43
CA VAL A 257 2.58 -4.51 -3.65
C VAL A 257 3.42 -3.61 -2.76
N PRO A 258 4.02 -4.09 -1.66
CA PRO A 258 4.57 -3.21 -0.65
C PRO A 258 5.85 -2.52 -1.12
N TRP A 259 5.98 -1.25 -0.80
CA TRP A 259 7.24 -0.51 -0.85
C TRP A 259 8.29 -1.19 0.05
N PRO A 260 9.55 -1.39 -0.38
CA PRO A 260 10.58 -2.06 0.41
C PRO A 260 11.24 -1.12 1.45
N GLY A 261 10.44 -0.50 2.30
CA GLY A 261 10.91 0.47 3.30
C GLY A 261 9.80 1.00 4.22
N THR A 262 10.18 1.79 5.23
CA THR A 262 9.22 2.51 6.08
C THR A 262 8.50 3.62 5.31
N MET A 263 7.39 4.12 5.85
CA MET A 263 6.73 5.32 5.33
C MET A 263 7.70 6.51 5.27
N LEU A 264 8.55 6.69 6.30
CA LEU A 264 9.55 7.75 6.33
C LEU A 264 10.57 7.61 5.18
N HIS A 265 11.00 6.38 4.87
CA HIS A 265 11.84 6.14 3.70
C HIS A 265 11.14 6.55 2.40
N TYR A 266 9.84 6.28 2.24
CA TYR A 266 9.08 6.73 1.07
C TYR A 266 9.01 8.26 0.99
N TYR A 267 8.80 8.94 2.12
CA TYR A 267 8.86 10.40 2.20
C TYR A 267 10.22 10.91 1.70
N ASP A 268 11.31 10.37 2.25
CA ASP A 268 12.66 10.78 1.86
C ASP A 268 12.98 10.50 0.40
N ALA A 269 12.63 9.31 -0.11
CA ALA A 269 12.86 8.92 -1.49
C ALA A 269 12.14 9.82 -2.51
N THR A 270 11.00 10.39 -2.11
CA THR A 270 10.16 11.28 -2.93
C THR A 270 10.35 12.76 -2.59
N LYS A 271 11.25 13.14 -1.66
CA LYS A 271 11.55 14.56 -1.34
C LYS A 271 11.99 15.37 -2.56
N ILE A 272 12.66 14.73 -3.51
CA ILE A 272 13.14 15.38 -4.73
C ILE A 272 12.46 14.74 -5.93
N VAL A 273 11.99 15.56 -6.86
CA VAL A 273 11.63 15.08 -8.19
C VAL A 273 12.92 14.99 -9.01
N ARG A 274 13.28 13.76 -9.39
CA ARG A 274 14.44 13.47 -10.25
C ARG A 274 14.05 13.76 -11.69
N TRP A 275 14.14 15.01 -12.11
CA TRP A 275 13.72 15.43 -13.44
C TRP A 275 14.48 14.73 -14.58
N GLU A 276 15.69 14.26 -14.30
CA GLU A 276 16.49 13.40 -15.18
C GLU A 276 15.81 12.07 -15.53
N ASP A 277 14.89 11.60 -14.69
CA ASP A 277 14.12 10.36 -14.91
C ASP A 277 12.90 10.56 -15.80
N TYR A 278 12.61 11.80 -16.21
CA TYR A 278 11.45 12.14 -17.03
C TYR A 278 11.82 12.61 -18.42
N ASP A 279 11.03 12.17 -19.41
CA ASP A 279 10.92 12.82 -20.71
C ASP A 279 9.91 13.96 -20.60
N MET A 280 10.40 15.19 -20.80
CA MET A 280 9.61 16.41 -20.75
C MET A 280 9.48 17.00 -22.16
N GLU A 281 8.25 17.21 -22.61
CA GLU A 281 7.95 17.83 -23.90
C GLU A 281 7.30 19.19 -23.69
N PHE A 282 7.97 20.23 -24.16
CA PHE A 282 7.44 21.59 -24.25
C PHE A 282 6.32 21.67 -25.30
N GLU A 283 5.34 22.54 -25.05
CA GLU A 283 4.29 22.84 -26.01
C GLU A 283 4.88 23.36 -27.33
N ASP A 284 5.75 24.38 -27.24
CA ASP A 284 6.63 24.80 -28.33
C ASP A 284 8.11 24.58 -27.94
N LYS A 285 8.76 23.64 -28.62
CA LYS A 285 10.18 23.29 -28.40
C LYS A 285 11.14 24.45 -28.64
N LYS A 286 10.74 25.46 -29.42
CA LYS A 286 11.55 26.67 -29.67
C LYS A 286 11.40 27.71 -28.56
N GLN A 287 10.39 27.58 -27.71
CA GLN A 287 10.02 28.55 -26.68
C GLN A 287 10.12 27.95 -25.27
N LYS A 288 11.19 27.18 -25.02
CA LYS A 288 11.45 26.53 -23.73
C LYS A 288 11.44 27.49 -22.53
N PHE A 289 11.77 28.76 -22.74
CA PHE A 289 11.82 29.80 -21.70
C PHE A 289 10.63 30.76 -21.76
N ALA A 290 9.55 30.41 -22.47
CA ALA A 290 8.35 31.26 -22.56
C ALA A 290 7.75 31.57 -21.18
N SER A 291 7.91 30.65 -20.23
CA SER A 291 7.48 30.83 -18.84
C SER A 291 8.12 32.02 -18.14
N PHE A 292 9.27 32.51 -18.61
CA PHE A 292 9.93 33.68 -18.02
C PHE A 292 9.26 35.00 -18.46
N GLY A 293 8.26 34.92 -19.35
CA GLY A 293 7.56 36.07 -19.88
C GLY A 293 8.50 37.04 -20.59
N ASN A 294 8.33 38.33 -20.33
CA ASN A 294 9.11 39.42 -20.92
C ASN A 294 10.28 39.88 -20.03
N GLY A 295 10.66 39.10 -19.02
CA GLY A 295 11.75 39.44 -18.09
C GLY A 295 11.36 40.43 -16.99
N ILE A 296 10.07 40.71 -16.80
CA ILE A 296 9.55 41.57 -15.74
C ILE A 296 8.63 40.72 -14.86
N THR A 297 8.82 40.78 -13.54
CA THR A 297 7.98 40.04 -12.59
C THR A 297 6.60 40.68 -12.49
N VAL A 298 5.68 40.02 -11.78
CA VAL A 298 4.34 40.56 -11.48
C VAL A 298 4.38 41.88 -10.69
N GLU A 299 5.50 42.21 -10.06
CA GLU A 299 5.72 43.46 -9.33
C GLU A 299 6.16 44.63 -10.24
N GLY A 300 6.38 44.37 -11.53
CA GLY A 300 6.76 45.40 -12.49
C GLY A 300 8.19 45.91 -12.30
N PHE A 301 8.39 47.22 -12.45
CA PHE A 301 9.71 47.87 -12.39
C PHE A 301 10.04 48.49 -11.02
N ASN A 302 9.11 48.48 -10.07
CA ASN A 302 9.28 49.06 -8.74
C ASN A 302 8.86 48.06 -7.66
N PRO A 303 9.61 46.95 -7.48
CA PRO A 303 9.27 45.94 -6.50
C PRO A 303 9.43 46.49 -5.07
N GLU A 304 8.41 46.29 -4.23
CA GLU A 304 8.49 46.61 -2.80
C GLU A 304 9.23 45.53 -2.01
N ASN A 305 9.17 44.27 -2.48
CA ASN A 305 9.80 43.14 -1.84
C ASN A 305 11.04 42.71 -2.62
N ILE A 306 12.21 43.08 -2.11
CA ILE A 306 13.50 42.70 -2.70
C ILE A 306 14.09 41.56 -1.85
N PRO A 307 13.95 40.29 -2.29
CA PRO A 307 14.16 39.13 -1.41
C PRO A 307 15.59 39.01 -0.85
N TRP A 308 16.60 39.53 -1.55
CA TRP A 308 18.00 39.53 -1.07
C TRP A 308 18.34 40.69 -0.11
N ILE A 309 17.43 41.64 0.09
CA ILE A 309 17.55 42.68 1.11
C ILE A 309 16.89 42.22 2.42
N TYR A 310 15.82 41.42 2.33
CA TYR A 310 14.99 41.01 3.46
C TYR A 310 15.23 39.56 3.93
N THR A 311 16.36 38.92 3.57
CA THR A 311 16.71 37.61 4.12
C THR A 311 16.89 37.68 5.64
N THR A 312 15.87 37.24 6.39
CA THR A 312 15.97 36.80 7.79
C THR A 312 16.33 35.33 7.85
#